data_AF-A0AAU6X1B0-F1
#
_entry.id   AF-A0AAU6X1B0-F1
#
_cell.length_a   1.000
_cell.length_b   1.000
_cell.length_c   1.000
_cell.angle_alpha   90.00
_cell.angle_beta   90.00
_cell.angle_gamma   90.00
#
_symmetry.space_group_name_H-M   'P 1'
#
loop_
_entity.id
_entity.type
_entity.pdbx_description
1 polymer ?
#
loop_
_entity_poly.entity_id
_entity_poly.type
_entity_poly.pdbx_seq_one_letter_code
_entity_poly.pdbx_strand_id
1 'polypeptide(L)'
;MLQKSIYLHLKKIYARSGFSLSLIAALLLIQLPAYSQDTTTAKTDSAQTIPDTLLFRIQKAQAAITEINATNKRGFGIPAIRTGLNDVKKDLAPIKRDMDASRKMIDSKSLLSYNLILKDALTKLTDWRTALTKYNNDLQRLSEQVIELSNDSVLMVSTRDTTEKRLYNTQLSSIKLRLQTAGKGTTAKLDTVSRLLADVSASYLTVTDLQNNINDRLRETGKSALSRESPYIWSAPSSGPEGSSIGDLIQSSYEGQNKILGYFISTTWDNRILLLLAGVLFYIWVFRNYKSARKAELQQQIGELDFKYLAPYPVLATIILVLNLTPLFEPDSPSMYIELTQFLLLIAITVHFWKTLPKADLNYWLMIVALYILVIVTSMVVHDAIWMRLWLIALNFIALYMGYYFFKKLVRINVAERLIKPVLFIFFALNVLSIVLNIFGRISLARVFSTTAIIGLTQIVGLAVLIQILTDALELQIKVSSCSNGLFSRINLSTTRKSFKKILSVVAVVLWLLVLLINLSIAGGVFALLQHILNRDLTWPICCKST
;
A
#
# COMPACT_ATOMS: atom_id res chain seq x y z
N MET A 1 -10.49 10.18 1.33
CA MET A 1 -11.45 9.85 2.41
C MET A 1 -12.78 9.28 1.91
N LEU A 2 -13.33 9.71 0.78
CA LEU A 2 -14.57 9.12 0.19
C LEU A 2 -14.46 7.61 -0.10
N GLN A 3 -13.29 7.12 -0.52
CA GLN A 3 -13.07 5.69 -0.78
C GLN A 3 -12.99 4.86 0.52
N LYS A 4 -12.50 5.44 1.62
CA LYS A 4 -12.47 4.78 2.94
C LYS A 4 -13.87 4.70 3.56
N SER A 5 -14.73 5.69 3.28
CA SER A 5 -16.15 5.70 3.68
C SER A 5 -16.97 4.64 2.91
N ILE A 6 -16.76 4.52 1.59
CA ILE A 6 -17.41 3.50 0.76
C ILE A 6 -16.95 2.09 1.15
N TYR A 7 -15.66 1.90 1.44
CA TYR A 7 -15.11 0.64 1.92
C TYR A 7 -15.65 0.24 3.32
N LEU A 8 -15.79 1.21 4.25
CA LEU A 8 -16.43 0.97 5.54
C LEU A 8 -17.93 0.66 5.43
N HIS A 9 -18.64 1.29 4.49
CA HIS A 9 -20.05 1.00 4.23
C HIS A 9 -20.26 -0.37 3.59
N LEU A 10 -19.40 -0.79 2.64
CA LEU A 10 -19.43 -2.14 2.06
C LEU A 10 -19.07 -3.21 3.10
N LYS A 11 -18.11 -2.95 3.99
CA LYS A 11 -17.77 -3.85 5.10
C LYS A 11 -18.90 -3.95 6.14
N LYS A 12 -19.62 -2.85 6.40
CA LYS A 12 -20.83 -2.84 7.24
C LYS A 12 -22.00 -3.59 6.61
N ILE A 13 -22.13 -3.60 5.28
CA ILE A 13 -23.17 -4.35 4.57
C ILE A 13 -22.85 -5.85 4.53
N TYR A 14 -21.58 -6.22 4.37
CA TYR A 14 -21.13 -7.62 4.39
C TYR A 14 -21.14 -8.25 5.79
N ALA A 15 -20.88 -7.47 6.84
CA ALA A 15 -20.94 -7.95 8.23
C ALA A 15 -22.37 -8.03 8.81
N ARG A 16 -23.37 -7.49 8.10
CA ARG A 16 -24.76 -7.39 8.60
C ARG A 16 -25.73 -8.37 7.94
N SER A 17 -25.27 -9.17 6.96
CA SER A 17 -26.09 -10.13 6.20
C SER A 17 -25.74 -11.60 6.43
N GLY A 18 -24.77 -11.92 7.29
CA GLY A 18 -24.46 -13.29 7.67
C GLY A 18 -24.17 -13.38 9.16
N PHE A 19 -24.89 -14.26 9.85
CA PHE A 19 -24.62 -14.69 11.24
C PHE A 19 -25.21 -13.86 12.41
N SER A 20 -26.46 -13.42 12.30
CA SER A 20 -27.24 -12.94 13.46
C SER A 20 -28.64 -13.55 13.55
N LEU A 21 -28.77 -14.88 13.50
CA LEU A 21 -30.08 -15.53 13.72
C LEU A 21 -30.09 -16.98 14.26
N SER A 22 -29.00 -17.53 14.82
CA SER A 22 -29.00 -18.95 15.25
C SER A 22 -28.33 -19.27 16.60
N LEU A 23 -27.78 -18.32 17.36
CA LEU A 23 -27.07 -18.68 18.62
C LEU A 23 -27.44 -17.84 19.86
N ILE A 24 -28.56 -17.12 19.83
CA ILE A 24 -29.03 -16.31 20.97
C ILE A 24 -30.32 -16.89 21.60
N ALA A 25 -30.84 -18.00 21.07
CA ALA A 25 -32.15 -18.53 21.46
C ALA A 25 -32.13 -19.76 22.40
N ALA A 26 -30.98 -20.20 22.95
CA ALA A 26 -30.92 -21.54 23.55
C ALA A 26 -30.39 -21.68 24.99
N LEU A 27 -30.02 -20.64 25.74
CA LEU A 27 -29.53 -20.87 27.12
C LEU A 27 -29.77 -19.71 28.10
N LEU A 28 -30.98 -19.16 28.05
CA LEU A 28 -31.49 -18.21 29.06
C LEU A 28 -32.90 -18.65 29.49
N LEU A 29 -32.99 -19.78 30.20
CA LEU A 29 -34.15 -20.14 31.02
C LEU A 29 -33.67 -21.12 32.10
N ILE A 30 -33.53 -20.61 33.32
CA ILE A 30 -34.08 -21.14 34.58
C ILE A 30 -33.50 -20.28 35.71
N GLN A 31 -34.35 -19.45 36.32
CA GLN A 31 -34.12 -18.86 37.64
C GLN A 31 -34.83 -19.74 38.69
N LEU A 32 -34.11 -20.01 39.81
CA LEU A 32 -34.44 -19.93 41.27
C LEU A 32 -35.85 -20.34 41.79
N PRO A 33 -36.09 -20.63 43.11
CA PRO A 33 -35.28 -20.33 44.30
C PRO A 33 -35.22 -21.43 45.40
N ALA A 34 -34.49 -21.20 46.50
CA ALA A 34 -34.92 -21.58 47.86
C ALA A 34 -34.18 -20.76 48.93
N TYR A 35 -34.97 -20.02 49.72
CA TYR A 35 -34.60 -19.48 51.03
C TYR A 35 -34.79 -20.57 52.09
N SER A 36 -33.90 -20.60 53.08
CA SER A 36 -34.20 -21.11 54.43
C SER A 36 -33.36 -20.32 55.42
N GLN A 37 -34.05 -19.73 56.41
CA GLN A 37 -33.48 -19.32 57.68
C GLN A 37 -33.28 -20.56 58.54
N ASP A 38 -32.21 -20.59 59.33
CA ASP A 38 -32.32 -21.07 60.70
C ASP A 38 -31.30 -20.38 61.61
N THR A 39 -31.84 -19.62 62.55
CA THR A 39 -31.17 -19.12 63.75
C THR A 39 -31.09 -20.26 64.76
N THR A 40 -29.90 -20.79 65.02
CA THR A 40 -29.61 -21.52 66.25
C THR A 40 -28.28 -21.05 66.84
N THR A 41 -28.39 -20.38 67.98
CA THR A 41 -27.32 -20.12 68.93
C THR A 41 -26.82 -21.44 69.49
N ALA A 42 -25.53 -21.75 69.29
CA ALA A 42 -24.84 -22.82 70.00
C ALA A 42 -23.44 -22.35 70.43
N LYS A 43 -23.35 -22.13 71.75
CA LYS A 43 -22.19 -22.17 72.65
C LYS A 43 -20.81 -21.78 72.11
N THR A 44 -20.31 -20.70 72.71
CA THR A 44 -18.90 -20.46 72.99
C THR A 44 -18.25 -21.72 73.57
N ASP A 45 -17.45 -22.41 72.76
CA ASP A 45 -16.40 -23.29 73.25
C ASP A 45 -15.06 -22.69 72.79
N SER A 46 -14.19 -22.50 73.77
CA SER A 46 -12.88 -21.89 73.64
C SER A 46 -11.99 -22.72 72.72
N ALA A 47 -11.88 -22.31 71.45
CA ALA A 47 -10.79 -22.71 70.58
C ALA A 47 -10.10 -21.43 70.08
N GLN A 48 -8.79 -21.39 70.28
CA GLN A 48 -7.88 -20.32 69.91
C GLN A 48 -8.27 -19.69 68.57
N THR A 49 -8.75 -18.45 68.61
CA THR A 49 -8.91 -17.63 67.41
C THR A 49 -7.53 -17.41 66.83
N ILE A 50 -7.23 -18.17 65.77
CA ILE A 50 -6.25 -17.83 64.75
C ILE A 50 -6.34 -16.32 64.53
N PRO A 51 -5.24 -15.57 64.48
CA PRO A 51 -5.33 -14.22 63.96
C PRO A 51 -5.76 -14.39 62.50
N ASP A 52 -7.02 -14.10 62.16
CA ASP A 52 -7.59 -14.10 60.79
C ASP A 52 -6.62 -13.46 59.78
N THR A 53 -5.77 -12.57 60.27
CA THR A 53 -4.65 -11.91 59.61
C THR A 53 -3.59 -12.84 58.99
N LEU A 54 -3.20 -13.97 59.62
CA LEU A 54 -2.16 -14.87 59.06
C LEU A 54 -2.71 -15.68 57.88
N LEU A 55 -3.88 -16.28 58.05
CA LEU A 55 -4.54 -17.05 57.00
C LEU A 55 -4.88 -16.15 55.81
N PHE A 56 -5.38 -14.93 56.07
CA PHE A 56 -5.63 -13.93 55.05
C PHE A 56 -4.35 -13.54 54.28
N ARG A 57 -3.21 -13.35 54.95
CA ARG A 57 -1.92 -13.05 54.29
C ARG A 57 -1.39 -14.23 53.47
N ILE A 58 -1.57 -15.47 53.95
CA ILE A 58 -1.26 -16.69 53.19
C ILE A 58 -2.10 -16.76 51.92
N GLN A 59 -3.41 -16.51 52.00
CA GLN A 59 -4.31 -16.47 50.85
C GLN A 59 -3.94 -15.36 49.87
N LYS A 60 -3.63 -14.15 50.36
CA LYS A 60 -3.14 -13.03 49.54
C LYS A 60 -1.86 -13.41 48.79
N ALA A 61 -0.90 -14.04 49.46
CA ALA A 61 0.34 -14.50 48.83
C ALA A 61 0.10 -15.57 47.77
N GLN A 62 -0.79 -16.54 48.04
CA GLN A 62 -1.14 -17.58 47.07
C GLN A 62 -1.87 -17.03 45.84
N ALA A 63 -2.78 -16.06 46.04
CA ALA A 63 -3.45 -15.35 44.96
C ALA A 63 -2.45 -14.58 44.09
N ALA A 64 -1.54 -13.83 44.71
CA ALA A 64 -0.47 -13.12 44.01
C ALA A 64 0.44 -14.06 43.23
N ILE A 65 0.91 -15.17 43.82
CA ILE A 65 1.71 -16.19 43.11
C ILE A 65 0.95 -16.74 41.90
N THR A 66 -0.36 -16.94 42.01
CA THR A 66 -1.19 -17.46 40.92
C THR A 66 -1.30 -16.43 39.80
N GLU A 67 -1.56 -15.16 40.13
CA GLU A 67 -1.59 -14.05 39.18
C GLU A 67 -0.25 -13.85 38.48
N ILE A 68 0.86 -13.88 39.23
CA ILE A 68 2.22 -13.75 38.71
C ILE A 68 2.53 -14.90 37.75
N ASN A 69 2.21 -16.13 38.12
CA ASN A 69 2.45 -17.29 37.26
C ASN A 69 1.58 -17.26 36.01
N ALA A 70 0.32 -16.86 36.12
CA ALA A 70 -0.58 -16.69 34.97
C ALA A 70 -0.05 -15.62 34.01
N THR A 71 0.41 -14.49 34.55
CA THR A 71 0.97 -13.38 33.76
C THR A 71 2.30 -13.76 33.14
N ASN A 72 3.20 -14.42 33.88
CA ASN A 72 4.44 -14.97 33.34
C ASN A 72 4.17 -15.99 32.23
N LYS A 73 3.11 -16.80 32.30
CA LYS A 73 2.78 -17.74 31.21
C LYS A 73 2.29 -17.05 29.93
N ARG A 74 1.81 -15.81 29.99
CA ARG A 74 1.45 -15.05 28.79
C ARG A 74 2.74 -14.68 28.05
N GLY A 75 2.99 -15.24 26.88
CA GLY A 75 4.23 -15.03 26.12
C GLY A 75 4.49 -13.60 25.61
N PHE A 76 3.64 -12.63 25.94
CA PHE A 76 3.72 -11.19 25.62
C PHE A 76 4.01 -10.85 24.15
N GLY A 77 3.88 -11.80 23.22
CA GLY A 77 4.23 -11.61 21.81
C GLY A 77 5.69 -11.16 21.56
N ILE A 78 6.59 -11.30 22.55
CA ILE A 78 7.98 -10.77 22.48
C ILE A 78 8.71 -11.24 21.22
N PRO A 79 8.64 -12.52 20.81
CA PRO A 79 9.33 -12.97 19.58
C PRO A 79 8.80 -12.28 18.32
N ALA A 80 7.49 -12.04 18.24
CA ALA A 80 6.86 -11.37 17.10
C ALA A 80 7.29 -9.89 17.02
N ILE A 81 7.30 -9.18 18.16
CA ILE A 81 7.77 -7.80 18.23
C ILE A 81 9.26 -7.70 17.87
N ARG A 82 10.09 -8.62 18.38
CA ARG A 82 11.54 -8.64 18.07
C ARG A 82 11.80 -8.88 16.59
N THR A 83 11.08 -9.81 15.98
CA THR A 83 11.21 -10.10 14.55
C THR A 83 10.75 -8.90 13.72
N GLY A 84 9.58 -8.35 14.02
CA GLY A 84 9.06 -7.16 13.35
C GLY A 84 9.96 -5.93 13.50
N LEU A 85 10.59 -5.74 14.67
CA LEU A 85 11.54 -4.65 14.89
C LEU A 85 12.78 -4.80 14.01
N ASN A 86 13.29 -6.02 13.84
CA ASN A 86 14.41 -6.29 12.94
C ASN A 86 14.04 -6.00 11.47
N ASP A 87 12.82 -6.36 11.06
CA ASP A 87 12.32 -6.06 9.72
C ASP A 87 12.24 -4.54 9.50
N VAL A 88 11.66 -3.80 10.45
CA VAL A 88 11.63 -2.33 10.42
C VAL A 88 13.06 -1.77 10.31
N LYS A 89 14.01 -2.22 11.14
CA LYS A 89 15.40 -1.75 11.07
C LYS A 89 16.05 -2.04 9.71
N LYS A 90 15.75 -3.17 9.09
CA LYS A 90 16.22 -3.56 7.75
C LYS A 90 15.66 -2.64 6.66
N ASP A 91 14.38 -2.26 6.79
CA ASP A 91 13.70 -1.35 5.86
C ASP A 91 14.17 0.11 6.00
N LEU A 92 14.64 0.51 7.19
CA LEU A 92 15.17 1.85 7.45
C LEU A 92 16.62 2.05 6.97
N ALA A 93 17.43 0.99 6.93
CA ALA A 93 18.84 1.08 6.58
C ALA A 93 19.15 1.76 5.22
N PRO A 94 18.37 1.55 4.14
CA PRO A 94 18.56 2.24 2.86
C PRO A 94 18.16 3.71 2.94
N ILE A 95 17.05 4.01 3.62
CA ILE A 95 16.54 5.38 3.79
C ILE A 95 17.58 6.22 4.52
N LYS A 96 18.16 5.67 5.60
CA LYS A 96 19.22 6.33 6.35
C LYS A 96 20.46 6.59 5.47
N ARG A 97 20.91 5.58 4.72
CA ARG A 97 22.04 5.72 3.79
C ARG A 97 21.84 6.79 2.73
N ASP A 98 20.65 6.84 2.12
CA ASP A 98 20.34 7.86 1.13
C ASP A 98 20.23 9.26 1.78
N MET A 99 19.67 9.37 3.00
CA MET A 99 19.56 10.64 3.73
C MET A 99 20.91 11.20 4.18
N ASP A 100 21.85 10.32 4.56
CA ASP A 100 23.20 10.70 5.00
C ASP A 100 24.09 11.12 3.80
N ALA A 101 23.79 10.65 2.58
CA ALA A 101 24.49 11.01 1.36
C ALA A 101 24.17 12.47 0.95
N SER A 102 24.84 13.45 1.58
CA SER A 102 24.55 14.90 1.46
C SER A 102 24.62 15.50 0.05
N ARG A 103 25.12 14.75 -0.95
CA ARG A 103 25.26 15.18 -2.35
C ARG A 103 24.31 14.47 -3.34
N LYS A 104 23.57 13.45 -2.92
CA LYS A 104 22.63 12.74 -3.81
C LYS A 104 21.31 13.50 -3.82
N MET A 105 20.94 14.10 -4.96
CA MET A 105 19.59 14.62 -5.15
C MET A 105 18.61 13.44 -5.19
N ILE A 106 17.96 13.17 -4.06
CA ILE A 106 16.88 12.18 -4.00
C ILE A 106 15.66 12.79 -4.68
N ASP A 107 15.12 12.09 -5.68
CA ASP A 107 13.92 12.53 -6.36
C ASP A 107 12.72 12.61 -5.41
N SER A 108 11.86 13.61 -5.65
CA SER A 108 10.61 13.84 -4.94
C SER A 108 9.73 12.60 -4.80
N LYS A 109 9.65 11.72 -5.81
CA LYS A 109 8.86 10.47 -5.73
C LYS A 109 9.47 9.44 -4.80
N SER A 110 10.80 9.39 -4.75
CA SER A 110 11.52 8.53 -3.80
C SER A 110 11.30 9.01 -2.37
N LEU A 111 11.29 10.33 -2.13
CA LEU A 111 10.94 10.91 -0.83
C LEU A 111 9.49 10.58 -0.41
N LEU A 112 8.52 10.66 -1.32
CA LEU A 112 7.13 10.26 -1.05
C LEU A 112 7.04 8.76 -0.72
N SER A 113 7.75 7.91 -1.45
CA SER A 113 7.79 6.47 -1.21
C SER A 113 8.42 6.14 0.15
N TYR A 114 9.51 6.81 0.52
CA TYR A 114 10.10 6.71 1.85
C TYR A 114 9.15 7.17 2.94
N ASN A 115 8.39 8.24 2.74
CA ASN A 115 7.39 8.70 3.70
C ASN A 115 6.33 7.61 3.98
N LEU A 116 5.87 6.89 2.95
CA LEU A 116 4.94 5.78 3.11
C LEU A 116 5.54 4.65 3.97
N ILE A 117 6.78 4.25 3.70
CA ILE A 117 7.51 3.23 4.49
C ILE A 117 7.63 3.68 5.95
N LEU A 118 8.09 4.92 6.18
CA LEU A 118 8.27 5.46 7.52
C LEU A 118 6.95 5.58 8.29
N LYS A 119 5.85 5.91 7.62
CA LYS A 119 4.52 5.99 8.24
C LYS A 119 4.00 4.63 8.70
N ASP A 120 4.22 3.58 7.91
CA ASP A 120 3.88 2.22 8.31
C ASP A 120 4.76 1.75 9.48
N ALA A 121 6.07 1.99 9.39
CA ALA A 121 7.01 1.70 10.49
C ALA A 121 6.62 2.44 11.78
N LEU A 122 6.26 3.72 11.70
CA LEU A 122 5.84 4.51 12.86
C LEU A 122 4.57 3.95 13.50
N THR A 123 3.62 3.48 12.68
CA THR A 123 2.39 2.84 13.16
C THR A 123 2.72 1.58 13.95
N LYS A 124 3.50 0.66 13.37
CA LYS A 124 3.96 -0.58 14.02
C LYS A 124 4.72 -0.31 15.32
N LEU A 125 5.66 0.62 15.29
CA LEU A 125 6.47 0.99 16.46
C LEU A 125 5.61 1.62 17.57
N THR A 126 4.59 2.40 17.22
CA THR A 126 3.64 2.98 18.20
C THR A 126 2.82 1.89 18.89
N ASP A 127 2.31 0.92 18.12
CA ASP A 127 1.54 -0.20 18.65
C ASP A 127 2.41 -1.07 19.57
N TRP A 128 3.63 -1.41 19.14
CA TRP A 128 4.58 -2.17 19.96
C TRP A 128 5.02 -1.42 21.20
N ARG A 129 5.32 -0.12 21.11
CA ARG A 129 5.67 0.70 22.26
C ARG A 129 4.53 0.71 23.28
N THR A 130 3.29 0.91 22.83
CA THR A 130 2.11 0.93 23.71
C THR A 130 1.91 -0.42 24.40
N ALA A 131 2.04 -1.53 23.65
CA ALA A 131 1.93 -2.87 24.21
C ALA A 131 3.05 -3.16 25.23
N LEU A 132 4.30 -2.85 24.89
CA LEU A 132 5.46 -3.08 25.76
C LEU A 132 5.43 -2.21 27.01
N THR A 133 5.00 -0.94 26.93
CA THR A 133 4.80 -0.08 28.10
C THR A 133 3.76 -0.69 29.04
N LYS A 134 2.64 -1.20 28.51
CA LYS A 134 1.64 -1.90 29.32
C LYS A 134 2.24 -3.13 30.01
N TYR A 135 2.97 -3.97 29.27
CA TYR A 135 3.61 -5.16 29.84
C TYR A 135 4.68 -4.82 30.88
N ASN A 136 5.45 -3.75 30.65
CA ASN A 136 6.43 -3.25 31.60
C ASN A 136 5.77 -2.84 32.91
N ASN A 137 4.68 -2.06 32.85
CA ASN A 137 3.94 -1.60 34.02
C ASN A 137 3.30 -2.77 34.78
N ASP A 138 2.72 -3.74 34.07
CA ASP A 138 2.14 -4.95 34.68
C ASP A 138 3.22 -5.78 35.41
N LEU A 139 4.37 -6.02 34.77
CA LEU A 139 5.48 -6.78 35.36
C LEU A 139 6.15 -6.03 36.51
N GLN A 140 6.25 -4.71 36.43
CA GLN A 140 6.77 -3.87 37.51
C GLN A 140 5.87 -3.95 38.75
N ARG A 141 4.55 -3.79 38.58
CA ARG A 141 3.57 -3.97 39.66
C ARG A 141 3.69 -5.36 40.29
N LEU A 142 3.81 -6.41 39.48
CA LEU A 142 3.97 -7.78 40.00
C LEU A 142 5.30 -7.96 40.74
N SER A 143 6.38 -7.34 40.26
CA SER A 143 7.68 -7.34 40.95
C SER A 143 7.61 -6.64 42.30
N GLU A 144 6.95 -5.48 42.38
CA GLU A 144 6.72 -4.74 43.62
C GLU A 144 5.88 -5.57 44.60
N GLN A 145 4.83 -6.25 44.14
CA GLN A 145 4.04 -7.17 44.95
C GLN A 145 4.86 -8.35 45.49
N VAL A 146 5.79 -8.92 44.70
CA VAL A 146 6.68 -9.97 45.19
C VAL A 146 7.61 -9.45 46.28
N ILE A 147 8.16 -8.24 46.11
CA ILE A 147 9.06 -7.63 47.09
C ILE A 147 8.28 -7.34 48.39
N GLU A 148 7.08 -6.76 48.31
CA GLU A 148 6.20 -6.51 49.46
C GLU A 148 5.90 -7.81 50.22
N LEU A 149 5.45 -8.86 49.52
CA LEU A 149 5.12 -10.16 50.12
C LEU A 149 6.36 -10.89 50.65
N SER A 150 7.52 -10.72 50.03
CA SER A 150 8.77 -11.33 50.47
C SER A 150 9.35 -10.66 51.73
N ASN A 151 9.03 -9.39 51.96
CA ASN A 151 9.48 -8.61 53.11
C ASN A 151 8.44 -8.57 54.25
N ASP A 152 7.28 -9.21 54.08
CA ASP A 152 6.25 -9.29 55.11
C ASP A 152 6.72 -10.16 56.28
N SER A 153 6.97 -9.52 57.43
CA SER A 153 7.44 -10.17 58.66
C SER A 153 6.47 -11.22 59.21
N VAL A 154 5.19 -11.15 58.84
CA VAL A 154 4.18 -12.16 59.20
C VAL A 154 4.35 -13.45 58.38
N LEU A 155 4.87 -13.33 57.15
CA LEU A 155 5.20 -14.45 56.27
C LEU A 155 6.63 -14.98 56.49
N MET A 156 7.44 -14.30 57.31
CA MET A 156 8.78 -14.74 57.69
C MET A 156 8.74 -15.71 58.87
N VAL A 157 9.44 -16.84 58.71
CA VAL A 157 9.66 -17.85 59.75
C VAL A 157 10.92 -17.48 60.54
N SER A 158 10.77 -17.16 61.83
CA SER A 158 11.90 -16.92 62.75
C SER A 158 12.14 -18.15 63.62
N THR A 159 13.40 -18.44 63.95
CA THR A 159 13.77 -19.57 64.84
C THR A 159 13.31 -19.37 66.29
N ARG A 160 12.78 -18.20 66.64
CA ARG A 160 12.25 -17.84 67.96
C ARG A 160 10.71 -17.72 68.02
N ASP A 161 9.99 -18.12 66.97
CA ASP A 161 8.52 -17.98 66.93
C ASP A 161 7.83 -18.98 67.89
N THR A 162 7.18 -18.45 68.94
CA THR A 162 6.45 -19.25 69.93
C THR A 162 4.99 -19.46 69.51
N THR A 163 4.76 -20.64 68.92
CA THR A 163 3.61 -21.54 69.15
C THR A 163 2.48 -21.66 68.11
N GLU A 164 2.33 -20.82 67.07
CA GLU A 164 1.33 -21.09 66.01
C GLU A 164 1.88 -21.12 64.57
N LYS A 165 2.90 -20.30 64.27
CA LYS A 165 3.61 -20.33 62.98
C LYS A 165 4.28 -21.69 62.70
N ARG A 166 4.62 -22.44 63.76
CA ARG A 166 5.26 -23.77 63.65
C ARG A 166 4.39 -24.78 62.89
N LEU A 167 3.06 -24.69 63.03
CA LEU A 167 2.09 -25.55 62.33
C LEU A 167 2.05 -25.27 60.82
N TYR A 168 2.35 -24.03 60.41
CA TYR A 168 2.36 -23.59 59.01
C TYR A 168 3.77 -23.49 58.41
N ASN A 169 4.82 -23.90 59.13
CA ASN A 169 6.23 -23.76 58.70
C ASN A 169 6.50 -24.32 57.30
N THR A 170 5.97 -25.50 56.99
CA THR A 170 6.12 -26.13 55.67
C THR A 170 5.41 -25.30 54.59
N GLN A 171 4.21 -24.80 54.86
CA GLN A 171 3.45 -23.96 53.94
C GLN A 171 4.14 -22.60 53.70
N LEU A 172 4.56 -21.91 54.77
CA LEU A 172 5.27 -20.63 54.68
C LEU A 172 6.60 -20.76 53.94
N SER A 173 7.37 -21.82 54.20
CA SER A 173 8.62 -22.11 53.48
C SER A 173 8.36 -22.37 51.99
N SER A 174 7.31 -23.09 51.66
CA SER A 174 6.90 -23.34 50.27
C SER A 174 6.47 -22.06 49.55
N ILE A 175 5.73 -21.18 50.23
CA ILE A 175 5.28 -19.88 49.70
C ILE A 175 6.49 -18.99 49.41
N LYS A 176 7.46 -18.94 50.35
CA LYS A 176 8.71 -18.19 50.16
C LYS A 176 9.48 -18.67 48.92
N LEU A 177 9.67 -19.98 48.76
CA LEU A 177 10.37 -20.54 47.59
C LEU A 177 9.63 -20.24 46.28
N ARG A 178 8.30 -20.33 46.29
CA ARG A 178 7.46 -20.01 45.12
C ARG A 178 7.49 -18.52 44.79
N LEU A 179 7.46 -17.63 45.79
CA LEU A 179 7.62 -16.18 45.59
C LEU A 179 9.00 -15.84 45.04
N GLN A 180 10.07 -16.44 45.54
CA GLN A 180 11.42 -16.24 45.00
C GLN A 180 11.53 -16.70 43.55
N THR A 181 10.96 -17.86 43.22
CA THR A 181 10.97 -18.40 41.86
C THR A 181 10.13 -17.53 40.91
N ALA A 182 8.94 -17.12 41.36
CA ALA A 182 8.07 -16.23 40.62
C ALA A 182 8.72 -14.86 40.40
N GLY A 183 9.35 -14.30 41.44
CA GLY A 183 10.11 -13.05 41.40
C GLY A 183 11.25 -13.10 40.39
N LYS A 184 12.12 -14.12 40.47
CA LYS A 184 13.21 -14.32 39.48
C LYS A 184 12.68 -14.36 38.05
N GLY A 185 11.59 -15.10 37.81
CA GLY A 185 10.96 -15.19 36.49
C GLY A 185 10.36 -13.87 36.01
N THR A 186 9.70 -13.12 36.90
CA THR A 186 9.12 -11.80 36.61
C THR A 186 10.21 -10.78 36.33
N THR A 187 11.28 -10.71 37.13
CA THR A 187 12.39 -9.77 36.93
C THR A 187 13.13 -10.04 35.61
N ALA A 188 13.37 -11.31 35.26
CA ALA A 188 13.99 -11.65 33.97
C ALA A 188 13.13 -11.22 32.76
N LYS A 189 11.80 -11.35 32.89
CA LYS A 189 10.86 -10.89 31.86
C LYS A 189 10.77 -9.37 31.80
N LEU A 190 10.77 -8.72 32.97
CA LEU A 190 10.80 -7.27 33.07
C LEU A 190 12.04 -6.73 32.35
N ASP A 191 13.25 -7.22 32.64
CA ASP A 191 14.49 -6.82 31.95
C ASP A 191 14.37 -7.03 30.42
N THR A 192 13.84 -8.18 29.99
CA THR A 192 13.63 -8.46 28.56
C THR A 192 12.67 -7.47 27.90
N VAL A 193 11.54 -7.17 28.55
CA VAL A 193 10.53 -6.22 28.06
C VAL A 193 11.07 -4.79 28.08
N SER A 194 11.76 -4.38 29.14
CA SER A 194 12.33 -3.04 29.28
C SER A 194 13.41 -2.79 28.21
N ARG A 195 14.30 -3.76 27.95
CA ARG A 195 15.29 -3.65 26.86
C ARG A 195 14.63 -3.54 25.49
N LEU A 196 13.62 -4.37 25.23
CA LEU A 196 12.90 -4.31 23.95
C LEU A 196 12.12 -3.00 23.81
N LEU A 197 11.54 -2.47 24.90
CA LEU A 197 10.89 -1.17 24.92
C LEU A 197 11.87 -0.03 24.61
N ALA A 198 13.08 -0.09 25.18
CA ALA A 198 14.15 0.86 24.87
C ALA A 198 14.54 0.80 23.39
N ASP A 199 14.73 -0.40 22.83
CA ASP A 199 15.06 -0.59 21.41
C ASP A 199 13.95 -0.10 20.47
N VAL A 200 12.69 -0.42 20.76
CA VAL A 200 11.52 0.07 20.00
C VAL A 200 11.43 1.58 20.09
N SER A 201 11.69 2.17 21.26
CA SER A 201 11.65 3.62 21.46
C SER A 201 12.78 4.32 20.68
N ALA A 202 13.99 3.77 20.67
CA ALA A 202 15.10 4.29 19.88
C ALA A 202 14.80 4.25 18.37
N SER A 203 14.21 3.14 17.88
CA SER A 203 13.76 3.05 16.49
C SER A 203 12.61 4.02 16.18
N TYR A 204 11.67 4.22 17.11
CA TYR A 204 10.58 5.20 16.97
C TYR A 204 11.12 6.62 16.78
N LEU A 205 12.10 7.01 17.60
CA LEU A 205 12.76 8.33 17.49
C LEU A 205 13.48 8.45 16.15
N THR A 206 14.25 7.44 15.73
CA THR A 206 14.94 7.43 14.44
C THR A 206 13.96 7.60 13.26
N VAL A 207 12.83 6.89 13.29
CA VAL A 207 11.78 7.01 12.25
C VAL A 207 11.16 8.40 12.24
N THR A 208 10.90 8.97 13.42
CA THR A 208 10.34 10.32 13.58
C THR A 208 11.30 11.38 13.01
N ASP A 209 12.59 11.27 13.31
CA ASP A 209 13.62 12.18 12.79
C ASP A 209 13.76 12.07 11.27
N LEU A 210 13.77 10.84 10.73
CA LEU A 210 13.78 10.62 9.28
C LEU A 210 12.53 11.20 8.62
N GLN A 211 11.36 11.05 9.23
CA GLN A 211 10.11 11.58 8.70
C GLN A 211 10.12 13.12 8.68
N ASN A 212 10.62 13.75 9.75
CA ASN A 212 10.78 15.21 9.82
C ASN A 212 11.75 15.70 8.73
N ASN A 213 12.92 15.06 8.60
CA ASN A 213 13.90 15.39 7.55
C ASN A 213 13.30 15.26 6.14
N ILE A 214 12.53 14.21 5.87
CA ILE A 214 11.86 14.03 4.57
C ILE A 214 10.80 15.11 4.35
N ASN A 215 9.99 15.43 5.36
CA ASN A 215 8.97 16.47 5.26
C ASN A 215 9.59 17.85 5.01
N ASP A 216 10.71 18.17 5.66
CA ASP A 216 11.43 19.41 5.45
C ASP A 216 12.02 19.47 4.04
N ARG A 217 12.67 18.39 3.58
CA ARG A 217 13.13 18.29 2.18
C ARG A 217 11.99 18.40 1.16
N LEU A 218 10.82 17.84 1.44
CA LEU A 218 9.63 17.98 0.57
C LEU A 218 9.10 19.41 0.56
N ARG A 219 9.10 20.11 1.72
CA ARG A 219 8.71 21.53 1.81
C ARG A 219 9.70 22.44 1.12
N GLU A 220 11.00 22.18 1.28
CA GLU A 220 12.06 22.88 0.55
C GLU A 220 11.94 22.61 -0.93
N THR A 221 11.78 21.35 -1.36
CA THR A 221 11.52 21.00 -2.77
C THR A 221 10.27 21.70 -3.28
N GLY A 222 9.22 21.86 -2.49
CA GLY A 222 8.01 22.60 -2.90
C GLY A 222 8.26 24.11 -3.08
N LYS A 223 8.97 24.74 -2.15
CA LYS A 223 9.34 26.19 -2.23
C LYS A 223 10.37 26.46 -3.33
N SER A 224 11.25 25.50 -3.57
CA SER A 224 12.39 25.55 -4.47
C SER A 224 12.17 24.79 -5.77
N ALA A 225 10.97 24.24 -6.03
CA ALA A 225 10.65 23.45 -7.23
C ALA A 225 10.87 24.24 -8.52
N LEU A 226 10.65 25.56 -8.43
CA LEU A 226 10.90 26.51 -9.51
C LEU A 226 12.27 27.19 -9.38
N SER A 227 13.07 26.90 -8.34
CA SER A 227 14.40 27.46 -8.07
C SER A 227 15.54 26.60 -8.62
N ARG A 228 16.73 27.18 -8.78
CA ARG A 228 17.82 26.64 -9.62
C ARG A 228 18.54 25.45 -9.01
N GLU A 229 18.28 24.25 -9.56
CA GLU A 229 18.93 22.99 -9.17
C GLU A 229 20.38 22.92 -9.67
N SER A 230 20.65 23.41 -10.88
CA SER A 230 21.96 23.23 -11.52
C SER A 230 22.28 24.42 -12.44
N PRO A 231 23.56 24.66 -12.80
CA PRO A 231 23.90 25.79 -13.63
C PRO A 231 23.16 25.78 -14.98
N TYR A 232 23.03 26.95 -15.62
CA TYR A 232 22.52 27.01 -16.98
C TYR A 232 23.39 26.15 -17.90
N ILE A 233 22.83 25.71 -19.02
CA ILE A 233 23.55 24.80 -19.93
C ILE A 233 24.91 25.36 -20.39
N TRP A 234 25.03 26.67 -20.56
CA TRP A 234 26.29 27.36 -20.92
C TRP A 234 27.31 27.49 -19.78
N SER A 235 26.95 27.09 -18.57
CA SER A 235 27.79 27.09 -17.37
C SER A 235 27.88 25.69 -16.73
N ALA A 236 27.44 24.66 -17.47
CA ALA A 236 27.40 23.30 -16.97
C ALA A 236 28.82 22.68 -16.96
N PRO A 237 29.15 21.87 -15.93
CA PRO A 237 30.43 21.20 -15.87
C PRO A 237 30.60 20.21 -17.04
N SER A 238 31.84 20.10 -17.53
CA SER A 238 32.21 19.22 -18.64
C SER A 238 32.33 17.75 -18.23
N SER A 239 32.65 17.48 -16.96
CA SER A 239 32.70 16.16 -16.34
C SER A 239 31.59 15.98 -15.30
N GLY A 240 31.15 14.73 -15.11
CA GLY A 240 30.30 14.37 -13.97
C GLY A 240 31.04 14.45 -12.63
N PRO A 241 30.37 14.09 -11.52
CA PRO A 241 31.00 14.05 -10.21
C PRO A 241 32.29 13.22 -10.24
N GLU A 242 33.40 13.81 -9.77
CA GLU A 242 34.72 13.17 -9.75
C GLU A 242 34.65 11.75 -9.15
N GLY A 243 35.15 10.75 -9.89
CA GLY A 243 35.28 9.37 -9.44
C GLY A 243 34.05 8.47 -9.59
N SER A 244 32.96 8.92 -10.23
CA SER A 244 31.78 8.09 -10.44
C SER A 244 31.71 7.53 -11.87
N SER A 245 31.86 6.20 -12.02
CA SER A 245 31.57 5.55 -13.29
C SER A 245 30.04 5.50 -13.50
N ILE A 246 29.60 5.47 -14.77
CA ILE A 246 28.18 5.29 -15.12
C ILE A 246 27.62 4.02 -14.45
N GLY A 247 28.45 2.98 -14.28
CA GLY A 247 28.09 1.75 -13.56
C GLY A 247 27.78 1.98 -12.09
N ASP A 248 28.62 2.74 -11.37
CA ASP A 248 28.42 3.03 -9.95
C ASP A 248 27.17 3.88 -9.69
N LEU A 249 26.87 4.79 -10.62
CA LEU A 249 25.66 5.62 -10.59
C LEU A 249 24.39 4.81 -10.84
N ILE A 250 24.43 3.85 -11.77
CA ILE A 250 23.33 2.92 -12.04
C ILE A 250 23.13 1.98 -10.84
N GLN A 251 24.19 1.40 -10.30
CA GLN A 251 24.11 0.47 -9.16
C GLN A 251 23.54 1.16 -7.91
N SER A 252 24.07 2.33 -7.55
CA SER A 252 23.61 3.09 -6.38
C SER A 252 22.19 3.67 -6.52
N SER A 253 21.73 3.92 -7.75
CA SER A 253 20.35 4.31 -8.04
C SER A 253 19.40 3.11 -8.01
N TYR A 254 19.87 1.95 -8.46
CA TYR A 254 19.10 0.70 -8.50
C TYR A 254 18.91 0.08 -7.11
N GLU A 255 19.93 0.10 -6.24
CA GLU A 255 19.84 -0.49 -4.89
C GLU A 255 18.77 0.19 -4.01
N GLY A 256 18.65 1.51 -4.07
CA GLY A 256 17.62 2.26 -3.35
C GLY A 256 16.22 1.97 -3.88
N GLN A 257 16.04 2.03 -5.20
CA GLN A 257 14.75 1.82 -5.84
C GLN A 257 14.27 0.35 -5.78
N ASN A 258 15.17 -0.63 -5.85
CA ASN A 258 14.81 -2.04 -5.74
C ASN A 258 14.23 -2.39 -4.37
N LYS A 259 14.72 -1.74 -3.29
CA LYS A 259 14.17 -1.95 -1.95
C LYS A 259 12.80 -1.28 -1.77
N ILE A 260 12.62 -0.07 -2.31
CA ILE A 260 11.30 0.58 -2.37
C ILE A 260 10.31 -0.31 -3.12
N LEU A 261 10.72 -0.84 -4.27
CA LEU A 261 9.90 -1.72 -5.11
C LEU A 261 9.57 -3.02 -4.38
N GLY A 262 10.56 -3.67 -3.75
CA GLY A 262 10.37 -4.90 -3.00
C GLY A 262 9.41 -4.72 -1.82
N TYR A 263 9.61 -3.67 -1.02
CA TYR A 263 8.70 -3.32 0.08
C TYR A 263 7.28 -3.04 -0.42
N PHE A 264 7.15 -2.27 -1.51
CA PHE A 264 5.86 -1.94 -2.09
C PHE A 264 5.12 -3.19 -2.57
N ILE A 265 5.81 -4.08 -3.28
CA ILE A 265 5.25 -5.35 -3.76
C ILE A 265 4.82 -6.24 -2.59
N SER A 266 5.63 -6.36 -1.53
CA SER A 266 5.30 -7.21 -0.38
C SER A 266 4.15 -6.66 0.47
N THR A 267 4.00 -5.34 0.53
CA THR A 267 3.01 -4.69 1.40
C THR A 267 1.65 -4.53 0.73
N THR A 268 1.61 -4.41 -0.61
CA THR A 268 0.41 -4.03 -1.38
C THR A 268 -0.30 -5.23 -2.03
N TRP A 269 -0.03 -6.45 -1.56
CA TRP A 269 -0.63 -7.68 -2.11
C TRP A 269 -2.16 -7.71 -2.00
N ASP A 270 -2.70 -7.11 -0.94
CA ASP A 270 -4.14 -7.00 -0.68
C ASP A 270 -4.88 -6.28 -1.81
N ASN A 271 -4.33 -5.18 -2.33
CA ASN A 271 -4.90 -4.42 -3.44
C ASN A 271 -4.88 -5.20 -4.77
N ARG A 272 -3.89 -6.10 -4.95
CA ARG A 272 -3.73 -6.89 -6.18
C ARG A 272 -4.71 -8.04 -6.30
N ILE A 273 -5.24 -8.55 -5.19
CA ILE A 273 -6.18 -9.67 -5.21
C ILE A 273 -7.41 -9.33 -6.05
N LEU A 274 -7.96 -8.12 -5.89
CA LEU A 274 -9.11 -7.67 -6.68
C LEU A 274 -8.79 -7.53 -8.17
N LEU A 275 -7.61 -7.03 -8.51
CA LEU A 275 -7.15 -6.88 -9.88
C LEU A 275 -6.95 -8.25 -10.56
N LEU A 276 -6.30 -9.19 -9.87
CA LEU A 276 -6.11 -10.56 -10.36
C LEU A 276 -7.45 -11.28 -10.50
N LEU A 277 -8.37 -11.10 -9.53
CA LEU A 277 -9.72 -11.63 -9.61
C LEU A 277 -10.45 -11.08 -10.84
N ALA A 278 -10.36 -9.76 -11.11
CA ALA A 278 -10.95 -9.17 -12.30
C ALA A 278 -10.37 -9.75 -13.61
N GLY A 279 -9.05 -9.99 -13.65
CA GLY A 279 -8.39 -10.66 -14.77
C GLY A 279 -8.88 -12.11 -14.97
N VAL A 280 -8.96 -12.90 -13.90
CA VAL A 280 -9.47 -14.28 -13.94
C VAL A 280 -10.94 -14.31 -14.39
N LEU A 281 -11.78 -13.41 -13.85
CA LEU A 281 -13.17 -13.30 -14.24
C LEU A 281 -13.30 -12.94 -15.73
N PHE A 282 -12.51 -12.00 -16.23
CA PHE A 282 -12.49 -11.63 -17.65
C PHE A 282 -12.06 -12.82 -18.53
N TYR A 283 -10.99 -13.53 -18.15
CA TYR A 283 -10.52 -14.70 -18.87
C TYR A 283 -11.60 -15.78 -18.95
N ILE A 284 -12.19 -16.16 -17.80
CA ILE A 284 -13.24 -17.19 -17.72
C ILE A 284 -14.46 -16.75 -18.54
N TRP A 285 -14.85 -15.48 -18.45
CA TRP A 285 -15.99 -14.94 -19.18
C TRP A 285 -15.81 -15.07 -20.69
N VAL A 286 -14.68 -14.61 -21.23
CA VAL A 286 -14.40 -14.70 -22.68
C VAL A 286 -14.23 -16.15 -23.13
N PHE A 287 -13.50 -16.97 -22.37
CA PHE A 287 -13.29 -18.38 -22.69
C PHE A 287 -14.60 -19.16 -22.75
N ARG A 288 -15.50 -18.94 -21.77
CA ARG A 288 -16.82 -19.59 -21.75
C ARG A 288 -17.68 -19.17 -22.94
N ASN A 289 -17.64 -17.89 -23.31
CA ASN A 289 -18.37 -17.41 -24.48
C ASN A 289 -17.84 -18.01 -25.79
N TYR A 290 -16.51 -18.09 -25.96
CA TYR A 290 -15.91 -18.77 -27.11
C TYR A 290 -16.26 -20.26 -27.17
N LYS A 291 -16.23 -20.96 -26.03
CA LYS A 291 -16.64 -22.36 -25.95
C LYS A 291 -18.11 -22.54 -26.32
N SER A 292 -18.98 -21.61 -25.91
CA SER A 292 -20.40 -21.63 -26.26
C SER A 292 -20.64 -21.35 -27.75
N ALA A 293 -19.88 -20.41 -28.33
CA ALA A 293 -19.99 -20.04 -29.75
C ALA A 293 -19.56 -21.17 -30.70
N ARG A 294 -18.69 -22.10 -30.25
CA ARG A 294 -18.20 -23.26 -31.02
C ARG A 294 -19.15 -24.47 -31.02
N LYS A 295 -20.29 -24.42 -30.34
CA LYS A 295 -21.28 -25.51 -30.41
C LYS A 295 -21.92 -25.54 -31.80
N ALA A 296 -22.05 -26.73 -32.38
CA ALA A 296 -22.48 -26.92 -33.78
C ALA A 296 -23.83 -26.24 -34.12
N GLU A 297 -24.80 -26.28 -33.21
CA GLU A 297 -26.11 -25.62 -33.36
C GLU A 297 -26.00 -24.09 -33.43
N LEU A 298 -25.07 -23.49 -32.68
CA LEU A 298 -24.84 -22.05 -32.66
C LEU A 298 -23.97 -21.59 -33.83
N GLN A 299 -23.02 -22.41 -34.27
CA GLN A 299 -22.10 -22.07 -35.36
C GLN A 299 -22.82 -21.90 -36.71
N GLN A 300 -23.91 -22.65 -36.93
CA GLN A 300 -24.76 -22.48 -38.13
C GLN A 300 -25.58 -21.17 -38.13
N GLN A 301 -25.86 -20.59 -36.97
CA GLN A 301 -26.68 -19.37 -36.84
C GLN A 301 -25.84 -18.08 -36.73
N ILE A 302 -24.62 -18.16 -36.20
CA ILE A 302 -23.78 -16.98 -35.89
C ILE A 302 -22.89 -16.56 -37.08
N GLY A 303 -22.59 -17.48 -38.01
CA GLY A 303 -21.60 -17.25 -39.08
C GLY A 303 -20.15 -17.30 -38.58
N GLU A 304 -19.18 -16.92 -39.43
CA GLU A 304 -17.75 -16.95 -39.08
C GLU A 304 -17.39 -15.94 -37.97
N LEU A 305 -16.68 -16.42 -36.95
CA LEU A 305 -16.20 -15.64 -35.81
C LEU A 305 -14.83 -15.01 -36.15
N ASP A 306 -14.80 -13.97 -36.99
CA ASP A 306 -13.56 -13.24 -37.27
C ASP A 306 -13.36 -12.08 -36.29
N PHE A 307 -12.78 -12.38 -35.12
CA PHE A 307 -12.39 -11.36 -34.13
C PHE A 307 -10.90 -11.06 -34.21
N LYS A 308 -10.56 -9.86 -34.69
CA LYS A 308 -9.17 -9.43 -34.88
C LYS A 308 -8.40 -9.20 -33.57
N TYR A 309 -9.07 -8.74 -32.51
CA TYR A 309 -8.41 -8.37 -31.24
C TYR A 309 -8.61 -9.38 -30.10
N LEU A 310 -9.40 -10.45 -30.32
CA LEU A 310 -9.77 -11.40 -29.29
C LEU A 310 -9.58 -12.84 -29.76
N ALA A 311 -8.67 -13.57 -29.12
CA ALA A 311 -8.44 -14.98 -29.40
C ALA A 311 -9.30 -15.90 -28.49
N PRO A 312 -9.54 -17.17 -28.89
CA PRO A 312 -10.25 -18.16 -28.05
C PRO A 312 -9.62 -18.35 -26.66
N TYR A 313 -8.31 -18.22 -26.56
CA TYR A 313 -7.56 -18.17 -25.31
C TYR A 313 -7.07 -16.74 -25.07
N PRO A 314 -7.82 -15.91 -24.32
CA PRO A 314 -7.59 -14.47 -24.22
C PRO A 314 -6.48 -14.13 -23.21
N VAL A 315 -5.38 -14.89 -23.17
CA VAL A 315 -4.27 -14.67 -22.21
C VAL A 315 -3.68 -13.27 -22.40
N LEU A 316 -3.33 -12.91 -23.63
CA LEU A 316 -2.75 -11.60 -23.94
C LEU A 316 -3.73 -10.45 -23.67
N ALA A 317 -5.00 -10.65 -24.00
CA ALA A 317 -6.05 -9.68 -23.72
C ALA A 317 -6.27 -9.47 -22.21
N THR A 318 -6.18 -10.55 -21.42
CA THR A 318 -6.26 -10.49 -19.95
C THR A 318 -5.07 -9.75 -19.36
N ILE A 319 -3.85 -10.00 -19.87
CA ILE A 319 -2.64 -9.28 -19.44
C ILE A 319 -2.77 -7.78 -19.75
N ILE A 320 -3.19 -7.42 -20.96
CA ILE A 320 -3.40 -6.01 -21.35
C ILE A 320 -4.45 -5.34 -20.45
N LEU A 321 -5.53 -6.04 -20.10
CA LEU A 321 -6.56 -5.56 -19.19
C LEU A 321 -6.02 -5.32 -17.78
N VAL A 322 -5.34 -6.30 -17.20
CA VAL A 322 -4.75 -6.21 -15.85
C VAL A 322 -3.74 -5.05 -15.77
N LEU A 323 -2.84 -4.93 -16.75
CA LEU A 323 -1.80 -3.90 -16.75
C LEU A 323 -2.37 -2.49 -16.93
N ASN A 324 -3.38 -2.29 -17.78
CA ASN A 324 -4.05 -0.98 -17.90
C ASN A 324 -4.82 -0.57 -16.64
N LEU A 325 -5.35 -1.54 -15.88
CA LEU A 325 -6.10 -1.30 -14.65
C LEU A 325 -5.20 -1.18 -13.41
N THR A 326 -3.93 -1.59 -13.47
CA THR A 326 -3.02 -1.58 -12.32
C THR A 326 -2.95 -0.20 -11.63
N PRO A 327 -2.79 0.93 -12.34
CA PRO A 327 -2.73 2.25 -11.69
C PRO A 327 -4.00 2.66 -10.95
N LEU A 328 -5.16 2.07 -11.29
CA LEU A 328 -6.42 2.35 -10.60
C LEU A 328 -6.45 1.77 -9.18
N PHE A 329 -5.86 0.59 -8.99
CA PHE A 329 -5.83 -0.12 -7.70
C PHE A 329 -4.63 0.29 -6.84
N GLU A 330 -3.58 0.84 -7.45
CA GLU A 330 -2.33 1.19 -6.78
C GLU A 330 -1.88 2.63 -7.12
N PRO A 331 -2.66 3.67 -6.74
CA PRO A 331 -2.35 5.07 -7.09
C PRO A 331 -1.10 5.62 -6.38
N ASP A 332 -0.75 5.07 -5.22
CA ASP A 332 0.42 5.47 -4.42
C ASP A 332 1.70 4.70 -4.82
N SER A 333 1.73 4.16 -6.04
CA SER A 333 2.85 3.38 -6.55
C SER A 333 4.12 4.21 -6.74
N PRO A 334 5.31 3.68 -6.40
CA PRO A 334 6.59 4.26 -6.77
C PRO A 334 6.74 4.43 -8.28
N SER A 335 7.56 5.40 -8.73
CA SER A 335 7.83 5.65 -10.16
C SER A 335 8.30 4.40 -10.91
N MET A 336 9.29 3.71 -10.35
CA MET A 336 9.85 2.49 -10.94
C MET A 336 8.77 1.42 -11.17
N TYR A 337 7.80 1.32 -10.27
CA TYR A 337 6.72 0.35 -10.42
C TYR A 337 5.78 0.71 -11.59
N ILE A 338 5.44 1.99 -11.74
CA ILE A 338 4.65 2.49 -12.87
C ILE A 338 5.40 2.32 -14.19
N GLU A 339 6.70 2.65 -14.22
CA GLU A 339 7.57 2.46 -15.38
C GLU A 339 7.66 0.98 -15.76
N LEU A 340 7.86 0.08 -14.80
CA LEU A 340 7.89 -1.36 -15.03
C LEU A 340 6.54 -1.89 -15.53
N THR A 341 5.44 -1.48 -14.92
CA THR A 341 4.08 -1.86 -15.34
C THR A 341 3.81 -1.41 -16.78
N GLN A 342 4.22 -0.18 -17.11
CA GLN A 342 4.07 0.38 -18.45
C GLN A 342 4.95 -0.34 -19.47
N PHE A 343 6.18 -0.71 -19.09
CA PHE A 343 7.07 -1.51 -19.93
C PHE A 343 6.50 -2.90 -20.21
N LEU A 344 5.94 -3.58 -19.20
CA LEU A 344 5.25 -4.86 -19.38
C LEU A 344 4.01 -4.70 -20.28
N LEU A 345 3.26 -3.61 -20.13
CA LEU A 345 2.11 -3.32 -20.99
C LEU A 345 2.55 -3.13 -22.44
N LEU A 346 3.66 -2.43 -22.63
CA LEU A 346 4.25 -2.17 -23.94
C LEU A 346 4.74 -3.46 -24.61
N ILE A 347 5.33 -4.40 -23.88
CA ILE A 347 5.65 -5.74 -24.39
C ILE A 347 4.37 -6.47 -24.81
N ALA A 348 3.35 -6.49 -23.96
CA ALA A 348 2.09 -7.18 -24.25
C ALA A 348 1.41 -6.62 -25.52
N ILE A 349 1.37 -5.30 -25.68
CA ILE A 349 0.83 -4.64 -26.89
C ILE A 349 1.70 -4.95 -28.11
N THR A 350 3.03 -4.98 -27.97
CA THR A 350 3.92 -5.32 -29.09
C THR A 350 3.65 -6.72 -29.63
N VAL A 351 3.53 -7.71 -28.72
CA VAL A 351 3.17 -9.09 -29.09
C VAL A 351 1.78 -9.14 -29.75
N HIS A 352 0.85 -8.31 -29.28
CA HIS A 352 -0.50 -8.21 -29.84
C HIS A 352 -0.50 -7.61 -31.26
N PHE A 353 0.25 -6.54 -31.47
CA PHE A 353 0.38 -5.86 -32.76
C PHE A 353 1.12 -6.68 -33.81
N TRP A 354 2.04 -7.56 -33.39
CA TRP A 354 2.73 -8.46 -34.31
C TRP A 354 1.80 -9.35 -35.14
N LYS A 355 0.62 -9.67 -34.59
CA LYS A 355 -0.39 -10.51 -35.25
C LYS A 355 -1.52 -9.71 -35.91
N THR A 356 -1.69 -8.44 -35.57
CA THR A 356 -2.89 -7.66 -35.93
C THR A 356 -2.62 -6.49 -36.87
N LEU A 357 -1.41 -5.93 -36.88
CA LEU A 357 -1.06 -4.76 -37.69
C LEU A 357 -0.24 -5.12 -38.95
N PRO A 358 -0.39 -4.37 -40.05
CA PRO A 358 0.50 -4.50 -41.20
C PRO A 358 1.92 -4.06 -40.83
N LYS A 359 2.93 -4.62 -41.51
CA LYS A 359 4.36 -4.40 -41.21
C LYS A 359 4.76 -2.92 -41.12
N ALA A 360 4.18 -2.07 -41.97
CA ALA A 360 4.44 -0.64 -41.96
C ALA A 360 4.01 0.02 -40.64
N ASP A 361 2.83 -0.32 -40.10
CA ASP A 361 2.32 0.22 -38.84
C ASP A 361 3.05 -0.34 -37.63
N LEU A 362 3.44 -1.62 -37.70
CA LEU A 362 4.26 -2.27 -36.67
C LEU A 362 5.62 -1.58 -36.53
N ASN A 363 6.27 -1.19 -37.63
CA ASN A 363 7.54 -0.49 -37.58
C ASN A 363 7.43 0.86 -36.83
N TYR A 364 6.36 1.63 -37.05
CA TYR A 364 6.15 2.87 -36.29
C TYR A 364 5.92 2.61 -34.81
N TRP A 365 5.19 1.56 -34.47
CA TRP A 365 5.04 1.15 -33.08
C TRP A 365 6.40 0.80 -32.46
N LEU A 366 7.24 0.02 -33.15
CA LEU A 366 8.57 -0.34 -32.68
C LEU A 366 9.48 0.90 -32.51
N MET A 367 9.33 1.93 -33.33
CA MET A 367 10.02 3.21 -33.11
C MET A 367 9.58 3.90 -31.81
N ILE A 368 8.29 3.88 -31.48
CA ILE A 368 7.77 4.39 -30.19
C ILE A 368 8.31 3.55 -29.03
N VAL A 369 8.39 2.22 -29.18
CA VAL A 369 8.99 1.32 -28.19
C VAL A 369 10.46 1.64 -27.94
N ALA A 370 11.23 1.81 -29.02
CA ALA A 370 12.65 2.18 -28.93
C ALA A 370 12.81 3.54 -28.24
N LEU A 371 11.99 4.54 -28.59
CA LEU A 371 12.00 5.85 -27.95
C LEU A 371 11.67 5.75 -26.46
N TYR A 372 10.66 4.95 -26.08
CA TYR A 372 10.29 4.71 -24.70
C TYR A 372 11.47 4.18 -23.88
N ILE A 373 12.09 3.08 -24.36
CA ILE A 373 13.24 2.47 -23.67
C ILE A 373 14.37 3.49 -23.51
N LEU A 374 14.66 4.23 -24.57
CA LEU A 374 15.76 5.18 -24.60
C LEU A 374 15.50 6.36 -23.64
N VAL A 375 14.27 6.89 -23.58
CA VAL A 375 13.87 7.93 -22.61
C VAL A 375 13.97 7.43 -21.17
N ILE A 376 13.48 6.21 -20.87
CA ILE A 376 13.54 5.65 -19.51
C ILE A 376 15.00 5.45 -19.07
N VAL A 377 15.82 4.80 -19.90
CA VAL A 377 17.25 4.59 -19.59
C VAL A 377 17.96 5.93 -19.41
N THR A 378 17.69 6.90 -20.29
CA THR A 378 18.29 8.23 -20.18
C THR A 378 17.86 8.94 -18.89
N SER A 379 16.59 8.83 -18.51
CA SER A 379 16.07 9.42 -17.27
C SER A 379 16.80 8.90 -16.01
N MET A 380 17.21 7.62 -16.04
CA MET A 380 17.98 7.01 -14.94
C MET A 380 19.43 7.50 -14.85
N VAL A 381 20.07 7.82 -15.99
CA VAL A 381 21.51 8.14 -16.03
C VAL A 381 21.78 9.66 -16.09
N VAL A 382 20.82 10.47 -16.54
CA VAL A 382 21.02 11.91 -16.71
C VAL A 382 21.34 12.59 -15.38
N HIS A 383 22.50 13.25 -15.36
CA HIS A 383 22.97 14.12 -14.29
C HIS A 383 23.29 15.53 -14.83
N ASP A 384 23.98 16.34 -14.04
CA ASP A 384 24.31 17.74 -14.29
C ASP A 384 25.34 18.01 -15.39
N ALA A 385 26.01 17.00 -15.94
CA ALA A 385 26.97 17.21 -17.02
C ALA A 385 26.31 17.66 -18.32
N ILE A 386 27.05 18.50 -19.04
CA ILE A 386 26.63 19.08 -20.31
C ILE A 386 26.23 18.03 -21.36
N TRP A 387 27.00 16.94 -21.48
CA TRP A 387 26.75 15.90 -22.48
C TRP A 387 25.44 15.16 -22.24
N MET A 388 25.14 14.82 -20.98
CA MET A 388 23.89 14.14 -20.61
C MET A 388 22.67 15.06 -20.79
N ARG A 389 22.84 16.36 -20.56
CA ARG A 389 21.80 17.37 -20.81
C ARG A 389 21.52 17.55 -22.30
N LEU A 390 22.56 17.69 -23.13
CA LEU A 390 22.42 17.77 -24.58
C LEU A 390 21.76 16.52 -25.16
N TRP A 391 22.12 15.34 -24.64
CA TRP A 391 21.49 14.07 -25.01
C TRP A 391 19.99 14.06 -24.68
N LEU A 392 19.59 14.49 -23.47
CA LEU A 392 18.17 14.59 -23.12
C LEU A 392 17.42 15.58 -24.03
N ILE A 393 18.03 16.72 -24.37
CA ILE A 393 17.44 17.69 -25.31
C ILE A 393 17.24 17.06 -26.69
N ALA A 394 18.26 16.38 -27.22
CA ALA A 394 18.20 15.70 -28.50
C ALA A 394 17.06 14.67 -28.54
N LEU A 395 16.87 13.91 -27.45
CA LEU A 395 15.78 12.94 -27.36
C LEU A 395 14.40 13.57 -27.34
N ASN A 396 14.21 14.69 -26.63
CA ASN A 396 12.94 15.39 -26.67
C ASN A 396 12.66 15.95 -28.08
N PHE A 397 13.67 16.41 -28.82
CA PHE A 397 13.50 16.79 -30.23
C PHE A 397 13.10 15.61 -31.12
N ILE A 398 13.75 14.44 -30.95
CA ILE A 398 13.39 13.21 -31.66
C ILE A 398 11.95 12.79 -31.33
N ALA A 399 11.54 12.90 -30.07
CA ALA A 399 10.20 12.62 -29.60
C ALA A 399 9.16 13.56 -30.23
N LEU A 400 9.44 14.88 -30.31
CA LEU A 400 8.60 15.85 -31.00
C LEU A 400 8.46 15.51 -32.49
N TYR A 401 9.56 15.16 -33.17
CA TYR A 401 9.53 14.78 -34.58
C TYR A 401 8.68 13.52 -34.82
N MET A 402 8.90 12.46 -34.03
CA MET A 402 8.13 11.22 -34.12
C MET A 402 6.65 11.44 -33.78
N GLY A 403 6.34 12.22 -32.74
CA GLY A 403 4.97 12.56 -32.36
C GLY A 403 4.23 13.30 -33.47
N TYR A 404 4.91 14.22 -34.16
CA TYR A 404 4.34 14.94 -35.31
C TYR A 404 4.02 14.01 -36.48
N TYR A 405 4.94 13.08 -36.79
CA TYR A 405 4.70 12.07 -37.81
C TYR A 405 3.52 11.14 -37.45
N PHE A 406 3.45 10.69 -36.19
CA PHE A 406 2.36 9.87 -35.68
C PHE A 406 1.00 10.59 -35.75
N PHE A 407 0.95 11.88 -35.39
CA PHE A 407 -0.25 12.72 -35.50
C PHE A 407 -0.81 12.74 -36.93
N LYS A 408 0.05 12.96 -37.93
CA LYS A 408 -0.37 12.98 -39.35
C LYS A 408 -0.98 11.67 -39.82
N LYS A 409 -0.45 10.54 -39.33
CA LYS A 409 -0.93 9.21 -39.71
C LYS A 409 -2.26 8.86 -39.05
N LEU A 410 -2.45 9.27 -37.79
CA LEU A 410 -3.68 9.00 -37.04
C LEU A 410 -4.90 9.78 -37.52
N VAL A 411 -4.73 11.01 -38.00
CA VAL A 411 -5.84 11.81 -38.57
C VAL A 411 -6.48 11.12 -39.78
N ARG A 412 -5.78 10.20 -40.46
CA ARG A 412 -6.36 9.41 -41.55
C ARG A 412 -7.24 8.24 -41.07
N ILE A 413 -7.16 7.83 -39.80
CA ILE A 413 -7.86 6.67 -39.26
C ILE A 413 -8.90 7.17 -38.23
N ASN A 414 -10.11 7.41 -38.73
CA ASN A 414 -11.19 8.21 -38.11
C ASN A 414 -11.81 7.68 -36.78
N VAL A 415 -11.17 6.73 -36.09
CA VAL A 415 -11.82 5.94 -35.02
C VAL A 415 -11.57 6.47 -33.61
N ALA A 416 -10.64 7.41 -33.40
CA ALA A 416 -10.31 7.91 -32.06
C ALA A 416 -9.81 9.37 -32.02
N GLU A 417 -10.13 10.16 -33.04
CA GLU A 417 -9.60 11.52 -33.21
C GLU A 417 -9.85 12.43 -32.00
N ARG A 418 -11.03 12.32 -31.36
CA ARG A 418 -11.42 13.15 -30.21
C ARG A 418 -10.62 12.84 -28.94
N LEU A 419 -10.13 11.61 -28.77
CA LEU A 419 -9.37 11.19 -27.59
C LEU A 419 -7.87 11.47 -27.77
N ILE A 420 -7.35 11.26 -28.99
CA ILE A 420 -5.91 11.26 -29.23
C ILE A 420 -5.35 12.67 -29.45
N LYS A 421 -6.13 13.60 -30.00
CA LYS A 421 -5.70 14.99 -30.20
C LYS A 421 -5.27 15.68 -28.89
N PRO A 422 -6.06 15.68 -27.79
CA PRO A 422 -5.64 16.25 -26.52
C PRO A 422 -4.38 15.59 -25.95
N VAL A 423 -4.27 14.27 -26.05
CA VAL A 423 -3.10 13.52 -25.56
C VAL A 423 -1.84 13.91 -26.32
N LEU A 424 -1.92 14.03 -27.64
CA LEU A 424 -0.79 14.47 -28.45
C LEU A 424 -0.42 15.94 -28.16
N PHE A 425 -1.39 16.82 -27.96
CA PHE A 425 -1.12 18.19 -27.52
C PHE A 425 -0.34 18.22 -26.19
N ILE A 426 -0.78 17.45 -25.18
CA ILE A 426 -0.08 17.34 -23.90
C ILE A 426 1.31 16.74 -24.08
N PHE A 427 1.46 15.71 -24.92
CA PHE A 427 2.75 15.12 -25.27
C PHE A 427 3.74 16.16 -25.83
N PHE A 428 3.31 16.98 -26.80
CA PHE A 428 4.16 18.05 -27.35
C PHE A 428 4.50 19.10 -26.28
N ALA A 429 3.51 19.54 -25.50
CA ALA A 429 3.70 20.52 -24.44
C ALA A 429 4.73 20.05 -23.40
N LEU A 430 4.65 18.79 -22.94
CA LEU A 430 5.57 18.22 -21.97
C LEU A 430 7.00 18.08 -22.53
N ASN A 431 7.18 17.67 -23.79
CA ASN A 431 8.52 17.59 -24.40
C ASN A 431 9.14 18.98 -24.59
N VAL A 432 8.37 19.97 -25.03
CA VAL A 432 8.86 21.37 -25.14
C VAL A 432 9.25 21.89 -23.76
N LEU A 433 8.41 21.67 -22.75
CA LEU A 433 8.68 22.11 -21.39
C LEU A 433 9.91 21.39 -20.80
N SER A 434 10.12 20.11 -21.13
CA SER A 434 11.34 19.38 -20.78
C SER A 434 12.59 20.04 -21.33
N ILE A 435 12.60 20.43 -22.62
CA ILE A 435 13.73 21.14 -23.24
C ILE A 435 13.99 22.48 -22.54
N VAL A 436 12.94 23.29 -22.36
CA VAL A 436 13.03 24.61 -21.73
C VAL A 436 13.60 24.51 -20.31
N LEU A 437 13.07 23.58 -19.50
CA LEU A 437 13.53 23.35 -18.14
C LEU A 437 14.97 22.85 -18.08
N ASN A 438 15.38 22.00 -19.01
CA ASN A 438 16.75 21.51 -19.09
C ASN A 438 17.73 22.68 -19.34
N ILE A 439 17.40 23.59 -20.27
CA ILE A 439 18.20 24.78 -20.59
C ILE A 439 18.35 25.68 -19.35
N PHE A 440 17.26 25.88 -18.59
CA PHE A 440 17.26 26.67 -17.36
C PHE A 440 17.85 25.96 -16.13
N GLY A 441 18.39 24.75 -16.30
CA GLY A 441 19.05 23.98 -15.25
C GLY A 441 18.12 23.32 -14.24
N ARG A 442 16.85 23.07 -14.61
CA ARG A 442 15.87 22.24 -13.86
C ARG A 442 15.87 20.82 -14.40
N ILE A 443 16.93 20.07 -14.12
CA ILE A 443 17.15 18.75 -14.73
C ILE A 443 16.12 17.75 -14.19
N SER A 444 15.77 17.81 -12.90
CA SER A 444 14.80 16.88 -12.31
C SER A 444 13.44 17.01 -12.98
N LEU A 445 12.91 18.24 -13.07
CA LEU A 445 11.63 18.53 -13.69
C LEU A 445 11.63 18.22 -15.20
N ALA A 446 12.74 18.50 -15.89
CA ALA A 446 12.89 18.14 -17.30
C ALA A 446 12.78 16.62 -17.53
N ARG A 447 13.44 15.81 -16.69
CA ARG A 447 13.35 14.33 -16.75
C ARG A 447 11.93 13.84 -16.48
N VAL A 448 11.26 14.39 -15.48
CA VAL A 448 9.86 14.04 -15.14
C VAL A 448 8.93 14.31 -16.32
N PHE A 449 9.03 15.47 -16.98
CA PHE A 449 8.17 15.79 -18.12
C PHE A 449 8.47 14.95 -19.36
N SER A 450 9.74 14.68 -19.66
CA SER A 450 10.12 13.80 -20.78
C SER A 450 9.59 12.36 -20.57
N THR A 451 9.78 11.83 -19.37
CA THR A 451 9.30 10.49 -18.97
C THR A 451 7.77 10.42 -18.97
N THR A 452 7.10 11.43 -18.41
CA THR A 452 5.64 11.50 -18.38
C THR A 452 5.05 11.58 -19.78
N ALA A 453 5.67 12.34 -20.69
CA ALA A 453 5.19 12.46 -22.06
C ALA A 453 5.15 11.09 -22.75
N ILE A 454 6.26 10.35 -22.72
CA ILE A 454 6.34 9.06 -23.39
C ILE A 454 5.46 7.98 -22.73
N ILE A 455 5.33 8.00 -21.39
CA ILE A 455 4.37 7.15 -20.66
C ILE A 455 2.94 7.46 -21.08
N GLY A 456 2.55 8.74 -21.12
CA GLY A 456 1.21 9.15 -21.54
C GLY A 456 0.88 8.74 -22.98
N LEU A 457 1.84 8.88 -23.91
CA LEU A 457 1.67 8.44 -25.30
C LEU A 457 1.50 6.92 -25.42
N THR A 458 2.32 6.14 -24.72
CA THR A 458 2.22 4.68 -24.75
C THR A 458 0.93 4.18 -24.08
N GLN A 459 0.50 4.85 -23.01
CA GLN A 459 -0.71 4.49 -22.27
C GLN A 459 -1.98 4.70 -23.10
N ILE A 460 -2.07 5.81 -23.87
CA ILE A 460 -3.27 6.04 -24.69
C ILE A 460 -3.43 4.97 -25.77
N VAL A 461 -2.32 4.45 -26.30
CA VAL A 461 -2.35 3.31 -27.22
C VAL A 461 -2.81 2.05 -26.50
N GLY A 462 -2.31 1.78 -25.29
CA GLY A 462 -2.76 0.65 -24.47
C GLY A 462 -4.24 0.68 -24.13
N LEU A 463 -4.77 1.84 -23.79
CA LEU A 463 -6.20 2.04 -23.53
C LEU A 463 -7.05 1.91 -24.80
N ALA A 464 -6.55 2.35 -25.95
CA ALA A 464 -7.23 2.15 -27.23
C ALA A 464 -7.34 0.66 -27.59
N VAL A 465 -6.28 -0.12 -27.36
CA VAL A 465 -6.29 -1.58 -27.53
C VAL A 465 -7.25 -2.24 -26.54
N LEU A 466 -7.26 -1.81 -25.27
CA LEU A 466 -8.22 -2.28 -24.27
C LEU A 466 -9.68 -2.01 -24.70
N ILE A 467 -9.96 -0.83 -25.26
CA ILE A 467 -11.29 -0.49 -25.80
C ILE A 467 -11.71 -1.48 -26.88
N GLN A 468 -10.80 -1.83 -27.80
CA GLN A 468 -11.06 -2.79 -28.87
C GLN A 468 -11.30 -4.19 -28.31
N ILE A 469 -10.45 -4.68 -27.40
CA ILE A 469 -10.59 -5.98 -26.73
C ILE A 469 -11.96 -6.12 -26.04
N LEU A 470 -12.35 -5.12 -25.25
CA LEU A 470 -13.61 -5.16 -24.52
C LEU A 470 -14.83 -5.03 -25.46
N THR A 471 -14.69 -4.27 -26.55
CA THR A 471 -15.73 -4.20 -27.58
C THR A 471 -15.94 -5.55 -28.25
N ASP A 472 -14.86 -6.23 -28.65
CA ASP A 472 -14.92 -7.54 -29.31
C ASP A 472 -15.47 -8.61 -28.35
N ALA A 473 -15.11 -8.54 -27.06
CA ALA A 473 -15.65 -9.44 -26.04
C ALA A 473 -17.17 -9.22 -25.83
N LEU A 474 -17.63 -7.97 -25.84
CA LEU A 474 -19.06 -7.66 -25.78
C LEU A 474 -19.80 -8.16 -27.02
N GLU A 475 -19.21 -7.99 -28.21
CA GLU A 475 -19.80 -8.49 -29.45
C GLU A 475 -19.95 -10.02 -29.44
N LEU A 476 -18.92 -10.73 -28.97
CA LEU A 476 -18.99 -12.18 -28.77
C LEU A 476 -20.13 -12.56 -27.80
N GLN A 477 -20.25 -11.87 -26.67
CA GLN A 477 -21.33 -12.11 -25.70
C GLN A 477 -22.72 -11.89 -26.31
N ILE A 478 -22.91 -10.82 -27.09
CA ILE A 478 -24.19 -10.53 -27.75
C ILE A 478 -24.52 -11.63 -28.77
N LYS A 479 -23.56 -12.02 -29.62
CA LYS A 479 -23.76 -13.11 -30.60
C LYS A 479 -24.18 -14.43 -29.95
N VAL A 480 -23.51 -14.83 -28.87
CA VAL A 480 -23.83 -16.07 -28.13
C VAL A 480 -25.22 -16.00 -27.48
N SER A 481 -25.59 -14.85 -26.93
CA SER A 481 -26.86 -14.69 -26.18
C SER A 481 -28.08 -14.46 -27.07
N SER A 482 -27.89 -13.95 -28.30
CA SER A 482 -28.96 -13.84 -29.29
C SER A 482 -29.50 -15.20 -29.73
N CYS A 483 -28.65 -16.24 -29.79
CA CYS A 483 -29.06 -17.59 -30.13
C CYS A 483 -29.76 -18.34 -28.98
N SER A 484 -29.59 -17.90 -27.72
CA SER A 484 -30.09 -18.63 -26.55
C SER A 484 -31.45 -18.12 -26.03
N ASN A 485 -32.23 -17.36 -26.82
CA ASN A 485 -33.46 -16.67 -26.39
C ASN A 485 -33.31 -15.86 -25.08
N GLY A 486 -32.09 -15.43 -24.75
CA GLY A 486 -31.78 -14.73 -23.51
C GLY A 486 -32.13 -13.24 -23.55
N LEU A 487 -31.85 -12.54 -22.44
CA LEU A 487 -32.04 -11.09 -22.23
C LEU A 487 -31.51 -10.18 -23.36
N PHE A 488 -30.56 -10.67 -24.18
CA PHE A 488 -29.87 -9.91 -25.21
C PHE A 488 -30.38 -10.17 -26.64
N SER A 489 -31.34 -11.07 -26.86
CA SER A 489 -31.85 -11.43 -28.21
C SER A 489 -32.50 -10.27 -28.97
N ARG A 490 -32.97 -9.24 -28.25
CA ARG A 490 -33.64 -8.06 -28.83
C ARG A 490 -32.73 -6.83 -28.93
N ILE A 491 -31.44 -6.97 -28.61
CA ILE A 491 -30.53 -5.84 -28.52
C ILE A 491 -29.90 -5.53 -29.88
N ASN A 492 -30.04 -4.28 -30.33
CA ASN A 492 -29.38 -3.80 -31.54
C ASN A 492 -27.86 -3.69 -31.30
N LEU A 493 -27.10 -4.57 -31.95
CA LEU A 493 -25.64 -4.67 -31.83
C LEU A 493 -24.94 -3.33 -32.11
N SER A 494 -25.41 -2.58 -33.11
CA SER A 494 -24.76 -1.34 -33.56
C SER A 494 -24.88 -0.20 -32.53
N THR A 495 -26.05 -0.06 -31.91
CA THR A 495 -26.32 0.97 -30.90
C THR A 495 -25.61 0.65 -29.60
N THR A 496 -25.66 -0.60 -29.15
CA THR A 496 -24.99 -1.06 -27.92
C THR A 496 -23.48 -0.92 -28.02
N ARG A 497 -22.89 -1.27 -29.18
CA ARG A 497 -21.46 -1.09 -29.43
C ARG A 497 -21.04 0.38 -29.35
N LYS A 498 -21.81 1.30 -29.94
CA LYS A 498 -21.51 2.74 -29.90
C LYS A 498 -21.59 3.28 -28.46
N SER A 499 -22.64 2.95 -27.72
CA SER A 499 -22.80 3.38 -26.33
C SER A 499 -21.71 2.81 -25.41
N PHE A 500 -21.38 1.53 -25.57
CA PHE A 500 -20.33 0.88 -24.80
C PHE A 500 -18.95 1.50 -25.07
N LYS A 501 -18.60 1.72 -26.34
CA LYS A 501 -17.38 2.45 -26.70
C LYS A 501 -17.33 3.85 -26.11
N LYS A 502 -18.45 4.57 -26.08
CA LYS A 502 -18.51 5.92 -25.50
C LYS A 502 -18.21 5.88 -23.99
N ILE A 503 -18.84 4.96 -23.25
CA ILE A 503 -18.60 4.78 -21.81
C ILE A 503 -17.14 4.40 -21.57
N LEU A 504 -16.62 3.42 -22.32
CA LEU A 504 -15.26 2.94 -22.16
C LEU A 504 -14.22 4.01 -22.54
N SER A 505 -14.54 4.88 -23.51
CA SER A 505 -13.70 6.04 -23.83
C SER A 505 -13.63 7.02 -22.68
N VAL A 506 -14.74 7.28 -21.96
CA VAL A 506 -14.74 8.14 -20.77
C VAL A 506 -13.87 7.53 -19.68
N VAL A 507 -14.01 6.22 -19.42
CA VAL A 507 -13.17 5.50 -18.45
C VAL A 507 -11.70 5.58 -18.85
N ALA A 508 -11.38 5.41 -20.13
CA ALA A 508 -10.01 5.54 -20.64
C ALA A 508 -9.44 6.95 -20.40
N VAL A 509 -10.22 8.02 -20.63
CA VAL A 509 -9.75 9.39 -20.31
C VAL A 509 -9.42 9.53 -18.82
N VAL A 510 -10.28 9.01 -17.93
CA VAL A 510 -10.04 9.07 -16.48
C VAL A 510 -8.78 8.30 -16.09
N LEU A 511 -8.59 7.08 -16.60
CA LEU A 511 -7.39 6.27 -16.34
C LEU A 511 -6.12 6.91 -16.90
N TRP A 512 -6.21 7.51 -18.08
CA TRP A 512 -5.10 8.23 -18.69
C TRP A 512 -4.68 9.45 -17.84
N LEU A 513 -5.66 10.24 -17.40
CA LEU A 513 -5.42 11.42 -16.58
C LEU A 513 -4.87 11.04 -15.20
N LEU A 514 -5.37 9.94 -14.61
CA LEU A 514 -4.85 9.38 -13.36
C LEU A 514 -3.35 9.06 -13.47
N VAL A 515 -2.93 8.32 -14.49
CA VAL A 515 -1.52 7.96 -14.68
C VAL A 515 -0.66 9.18 -15.01
N LEU A 516 -1.18 10.15 -15.78
CA LEU A 516 -0.51 11.42 -16.03
C LEU A 516 -0.23 12.16 -14.70
N LEU A 517 -1.23 12.27 -13.83
CA LEU A 517 -1.09 12.95 -12.53
C LEU A 517 -0.12 12.25 -11.58
N ILE A 518 -0.16 10.91 -11.53
CA ILE A 518 0.80 10.11 -10.75
C ILE A 518 2.22 10.37 -11.26
N ASN A 519 2.41 10.37 -12.59
CA ASN A 519 3.74 10.56 -13.18
C ASN A 519 4.29 11.97 -13.02
N LEU A 520 3.45 13.00 -13.02
CA LEU A 520 3.90 14.37 -12.76
C LEU A 520 4.24 14.62 -11.28
N SER A 521 3.96 13.69 -10.36
CA SER A 521 4.02 13.90 -8.91
C SER A 521 3.14 15.06 -8.39
N ILE A 522 2.28 15.61 -9.25
CA ILE A 522 1.34 16.71 -8.95
C ILE A 522 0.07 16.16 -8.27
N ALA A 523 -0.13 14.84 -8.28
CA ALA A 523 -1.27 14.18 -7.66
C ALA A 523 -1.46 14.62 -6.19
N GLY A 524 -0.40 14.68 -5.38
CA GLY A 524 -0.50 15.13 -3.98
C GLY A 524 -1.03 16.56 -3.84
N GLY A 525 -0.55 17.48 -4.68
CA GLY A 525 -1.01 18.88 -4.69
C GLY A 525 -2.44 19.04 -5.20
N VAL A 526 -2.82 18.32 -6.26
CA VAL A 526 -4.18 18.35 -6.82
C VAL A 526 -5.19 17.67 -5.91
N PHE A 527 -4.84 16.55 -5.26
CA PHE A 527 -5.69 15.92 -4.25
C PHE A 527 -5.82 16.77 -2.99
N ALA A 528 -4.76 17.48 -2.56
CA ALA A 528 -4.85 18.44 -1.46
C ALA A 528 -5.74 19.63 -1.83
N LEU A 529 -5.66 20.13 -3.06
CA LEU A 529 -6.50 21.22 -3.56
C LEU A 529 -7.97 20.76 -3.72
N LEU A 530 -8.20 19.56 -4.25
CA LEU A 530 -9.53 18.93 -4.31
C LEU A 530 -10.09 18.69 -2.91
N GLN A 531 -9.29 18.22 -1.95
CA GLN A 531 -9.69 18.08 -0.55
C GLN A 531 -9.98 19.43 0.09
N HIS A 532 -9.21 20.47 -0.23
CA HIS A 532 -9.44 21.82 0.26
C HIS A 532 -10.74 22.41 -0.32
N ILE A 533 -11.06 22.11 -1.59
CA ILE A 533 -12.31 22.51 -2.24
C ILE A 533 -13.50 21.69 -1.68
N LEU A 534 -13.34 20.37 -1.50
CA LEU A 534 -14.40 19.49 -0.97
C LEU A 534 -14.67 19.69 0.53
N ASN A 535 -13.64 19.99 1.32
CA ASN A 535 -13.75 20.28 2.75
C ASN A 535 -13.97 21.77 3.03
N ARG A 536 -14.17 22.60 1.99
CA ARG A 536 -14.69 23.94 2.20
C ARG A 536 -16.16 23.75 2.55
N ASP A 537 -16.50 23.85 3.83
CA ASP A 537 -17.88 23.88 4.27
C ASP A 537 -18.61 24.93 3.42
N LEU A 538 -19.64 24.49 2.72
CA LEU A 538 -20.50 25.34 1.92
C LEU A 538 -21.35 26.16 2.90
N THR A 539 -20.73 27.16 3.55
CA THR A 539 -21.45 28.15 4.36
C THR A 539 -22.21 29.04 3.40
N TRP A 540 -23.43 28.62 3.07
CA TRP A 540 -24.42 29.52 2.48
C TRP A 540 -24.64 30.66 3.49
N PRO A 541 -24.42 31.93 3.11
CA PRO A 541 -24.86 33.03 3.96
C PRO A 541 -26.39 33.02 3.92
N ILE A 542 -27.01 32.47 4.97
CA ILE A 542 -28.42 32.70 5.25
C ILE A 542 -28.52 34.18 5.59
N CYS A 543 -28.98 34.96 4.63
CA CYS A 543 -29.33 36.35 4.80
C CYS A 543 -30.62 36.40 5.63
N CYS A 544 -30.49 36.32 6.96
CA CYS A 544 -31.58 36.69 7.86
C CYS A 544 -31.65 38.23 7.87
N LYS A 545 -32.57 38.74 7.05
CA LYS A 545 -33.02 40.14 7.09
C LYS A 545 -33.76 40.34 8.41
N SER A 546 -33.19 41.09 9.35
CA SER A 546 -33.91 41.55 10.54
C SER A 546 -34.89 42.64 10.12
N THR A 547 -36.18 42.40 10.35
CA THR A 547 -37.16 43.47 10.62
C THR A 547 -37.14 43.81 12.09
#